data_AF-A0AA50YIB5-F1
#
_entry.id   AF-A0AA50YIB5-F1
#
_cell.length_a   1.000
_cell.length_b   1.000
_cell.length_c   1.000
_cell.angle_alpha   90.00
_cell.angle_beta   90.00
_cell.angle_gamma   90.00
#
_symmetry.space_group_name_H-M   'P 1'
#
loop_
_entity.id
_entity.type
_entity.pdbx_description
1 polymer ?
#
loop_
_entity_poly.entity_id
_entity_poly.type
_entity_poly.pdbx_seq_one_letter_code
_entity_poly.pdbx_strand_id
1 'polypeptide(L)'
;DHLGNDMVIPWKGTADVGLQDTEFGKKHHIVYTERGQSGVQVYLEIDNRKCTTMSGSECFFSAREAADFLAATAAKHSLSPDFPIYQVKG
;
A
#
# COMPACT_ATOMS: atom_id res chain seq x y z
N ASP A 1 -15.77 10.08 -6.43
CA ASP A 1 -16.30 10.83 -5.26
C ASP A 1 -17.78 11.11 -5.52
N HIS A 2 -18.45 11.91 -4.68
CA HIS A 2 -19.86 12.27 -4.90
C HIS A 2 -20.10 13.14 -6.16
N LEU A 3 -19.03 13.59 -6.81
CA LEU A 3 -19.04 14.38 -8.05
C LEU A 3 -18.68 13.51 -9.27
N GLY A 4 -18.42 12.21 -9.08
CA GLY A 4 -18.03 11.29 -10.15
C GLY A 4 -16.54 11.31 -10.52
N ASN A 5 -15.67 12.01 -9.77
CA ASN A 5 -14.23 11.98 -10.02
C ASN A 5 -13.58 10.71 -9.43
N ASP A 6 -12.52 10.24 -10.08
CA ASP A 6 -11.71 9.14 -9.53
C ASP A 6 -11.12 9.51 -8.17
N MET A 7 -11.19 8.58 -7.22
CA MET A 7 -10.70 8.80 -5.85
C MET A 7 -9.21 8.51 -5.75
N VAL A 8 -8.40 9.39 -6.37
CA VAL A 8 -6.94 9.39 -6.32
C VAL A 8 -6.48 10.68 -5.65
N ILE A 9 -5.95 10.58 -4.44
CA ILE A 9 -5.57 11.75 -3.62
C ILE A 9 -4.08 11.76 -3.33
N PRO A 10 -3.44 12.95 -3.19
CA PRO A 10 -2.06 13.04 -2.76
C PRO A 10 -1.85 12.39 -1.40
N TRP A 11 -0.82 11.55 -1.28
CA TRP A 11 -0.39 10.94 -0.03
C TRP A 11 0.96 11.48 0.39
N LYS A 12 1.10 11.80 1.68
CA LYS A 12 2.37 12.17 2.30
C LYS A 12 2.60 11.25 3.49
N GLY A 13 3.79 10.67 3.56
CA GLY A 13 4.24 9.85 4.67
C GLY A 13 5.58 10.32 5.19
N THR A 14 5.97 9.78 6.33
CA THR A 14 7.33 9.88 6.86
C THR A 14 7.86 8.47 7.04
N ALA A 15 9.08 8.24 6.59
CA ALA A 15 9.81 7.02 6.87
C ALA A 15 10.99 7.36 7.77
N ASP A 16 11.19 6.55 8.80
CA ASP A 16 12.40 6.64 9.60
C ASP A 16 13.62 6.19 8.77
N VAL A 17 14.68 6.99 8.80
CA VAL A 17 15.94 6.70 8.12
C VAL A 17 16.84 5.79 8.97
N GLY A 18 16.48 5.58 10.24
CA GLY A 18 17.16 4.64 11.13
C GLY A 18 18.58 5.11 11.51
N LEU A 19 18.86 6.41 11.45
CA LEU A 19 20.19 6.92 11.74
C LEU A 19 20.48 6.99 13.25
N GLN A 20 19.46 6.97 14.12
CA GLN A 20 19.67 7.06 15.58
C GLN A 20 20.55 5.94 16.15
N ASP A 21 20.49 4.73 15.58
CA ASP A 21 21.25 3.58 16.09
C ASP A 21 22.69 3.51 15.56
N THR A 22 23.03 4.36 14.58
CA THR A 22 24.37 4.41 13.99
C THR A 22 25.39 5.11 14.90
N GLU A 23 26.68 4.81 14.75
CA GLU A 23 27.74 5.53 15.48
C GLU A 23 27.68 7.05 15.23
N PHE A 24 27.36 7.45 14.00
CA PHE A 24 27.14 8.84 13.64
C PHE A 24 25.98 9.45 14.43
N GLY A 25 24.83 8.76 14.47
CA GLY A 25 23.65 9.19 15.21
C GLY A 25 23.93 9.37 16.70
N LYS A 26 24.62 8.41 17.32
CA LYS A 26 25.00 8.48 18.74
C LYS A 26 25.96 9.63 19.04
N LYS A 27 27.01 9.80 18.21
CA LYS A 27 28.00 10.89 18.37
C LYS A 27 27.36 12.27 18.26
N HIS A 28 26.38 12.43 17.37
CA HIS A 28 25.71 13.69 17.11
C HIS A 28 24.40 13.88 17.88
N HIS A 29 24.07 12.98 18.82
CA HIS A 29 22.84 13.02 19.62
C HIS A 29 21.57 13.14 18.75
N ILE A 30 21.52 12.40 17.64
CA ILE A 30 20.37 12.36 16.75
C ILE A 30 19.27 11.53 17.42
N VAL A 31 18.17 12.19 17.79
CA VAL A 31 17.03 11.57 18.49
C VAL A 31 16.01 10.96 17.54
N TYR A 32 15.82 11.56 16.36
CA TYR A 32 14.95 11.02 15.32
C TYR A 32 15.42 11.48 13.94
N THR A 33 15.17 10.67 12.92
CA THR A 33 15.36 11.07 11.52
C THR A 33 14.15 10.75 10.69
N GLU A 34 13.62 11.74 9.98
CA GLU A 34 12.51 11.54 9.06
C GLU A 34 12.93 11.84 7.63
N ARG A 35 12.61 10.92 6.73
CA ARG A 35 12.58 11.18 5.30
C ARG A 35 11.14 11.29 4.87
N GLY A 36 10.78 12.44 4.32
CA GLY A 36 9.49 12.63 3.68
C GLY A 36 9.30 11.64 2.53
N GLN A 37 8.14 11.02 2.49
CA GLN A 37 7.66 10.21 1.38
C GLN A 37 6.43 10.87 0.77
N SER A 38 6.30 10.78 -0.54
CA SER A 38 5.14 11.28 -1.26
C SER A 38 4.66 10.24 -2.27
N GLY A 39 3.36 10.21 -2.50
CA GLY A 39 2.74 9.32 -3.49
C GLY A 39 1.27 9.66 -3.66
N VAL A 40 0.48 8.64 -3.96
CA VAL A 40 -0.97 8.74 -4.06
C VAL A 40 -1.63 7.69 -3.19
N GLN A 41 -2.79 8.02 -2.64
CA GLN A 41 -3.71 7.08 -2.03
C GLN A 41 -4.89 6.92 -2.99
N VAL A 42 -5.21 5.68 -3.31
CA VAL A 42 -6.25 5.31 -4.28
C VAL A 42 -7.34 4.52 -3.55
N TYR A 43 -8.60 4.85 -3.82
CA TYR A 43 -9.75 4.08 -3.35
C TYR A 43 -10.32 3.28 -4.52
N LEU A 44 -10.54 1.99 -4.29
CA LEU A 44 -10.95 1.03 -5.30
C LEU A 44 -12.19 0.27 -4.84
N GLU A 45 -13.03 -0.11 -5.79
CA GLU A 45 -14.17 -1.00 -5.59
C GLU A 45 -13.91 -2.34 -6.27
N ILE A 46 -14.40 -3.42 -5.67
CA ILE A 46 -14.36 -4.75 -6.27
C ILE A 46 -15.69 -5.04 -6.92
N ASP A 47 -15.68 -5.15 -8.24
CA ASP A 47 -16.84 -5.51 -9.04
C ASP A 47 -16.76 -6.95 -9.52
N ASN A 48 -17.47 -7.84 -8.82
CA ASN A 48 -17.46 -9.27 -9.09
C ASN A 48 -18.46 -9.72 -10.16
N ARG A 49 -19.15 -8.82 -10.87
CA ARG A 49 -20.28 -9.20 -11.78
C ARG A 49 -19.92 -10.26 -12.81
N LYS A 50 -18.67 -10.26 -13.29
CA LYS A 50 -18.15 -11.27 -14.24
C LYS A 50 -17.50 -12.44 -13.54
N CYS A 51 -16.78 -12.19 -12.44
CA CYS A 51 -16.12 -13.21 -11.65
C CYS A 51 -17.12 -14.27 -11.19
N THR A 52 -18.27 -13.87 -10.64
CA THR A 52 -19.27 -14.82 -10.14
C THR A 52 -19.92 -15.70 -11.22
N THR A 53 -19.80 -15.33 -12.49
CA THR A 53 -20.40 -16.06 -13.62
C THR A 53 -19.42 -16.94 -14.38
N MET A 54 -18.12 -16.81 -14.09
CA MET A 54 -17.08 -17.54 -14.79
C MET A 54 -16.89 -18.91 -14.14
N SER A 55 -16.86 -19.97 -14.94
CA SER A 55 -16.60 -21.31 -14.42
C SER A 55 -15.16 -21.42 -13.92
N GLY A 56 -14.97 -21.87 -12.68
CA GLY A 56 -13.65 -22.12 -12.09
C GLY A 56 -12.92 -20.88 -11.55
N SER A 57 -13.60 -19.73 -11.45
CA SER A 57 -13.02 -18.53 -10.84
C SER A 57 -13.17 -18.52 -9.32
N GLU A 58 -12.19 -17.91 -8.64
CA GLU A 58 -12.24 -17.57 -7.23
C GLU A 58 -12.34 -16.05 -7.08
N CYS A 59 -13.32 -15.58 -6.31
CA CYS A 59 -13.64 -14.15 -6.18
C CYS A 59 -13.49 -13.70 -4.72
N PHE A 60 -12.95 -12.49 -4.50
CA PHE A 60 -12.93 -11.86 -3.18
C PHE A 60 -14.27 -11.16 -2.92
N PHE A 61 -14.96 -11.49 -1.83
CA PHE A 61 -16.26 -10.88 -1.51
C PHE A 61 -16.16 -9.68 -0.57
N SER A 62 -14.95 -9.39 -0.07
CA SER A 62 -14.66 -8.17 0.67
C SER A 62 -13.34 -7.53 0.21
N ALA A 63 -13.24 -6.21 0.36
CA ALA A 63 -11.99 -5.48 0.13
C ALA A 63 -10.87 -5.96 1.06
N ARG A 64 -11.22 -6.35 2.29
CA ARG A 64 -10.29 -6.90 3.28
C ARG A 64 -9.63 -8.20 2.80
N GLU A 65 -10.40 -9.17 2.30
CA GLU A 65 -9.84 -10.41 1.77
C GLU A 65 -8.87 -10.17 0.61
N ALA A 66 -9.22 -9.25 -0.30
CA ALA A 66 -8.35 -8.87 -1.40
C ALA A 66 -7.06 -8.18 -0.90
N ALA A 67 -7.17 -7.28 0.09
CA ALA A 67 -6.01 -6.62 0.71
C ALA A 67 -5.10 -7.63 1.42
N ASP A 68 -5.66 -8.58 2.16
CA ASP A 68 -4.92 -9.64 2.83
C ASP A 68 -4.20 -10.55 1.81
N PHE A 69 -4.85 -10.88 0.69
CA PHE A 69 -4.23 -11.63 -0.40
C PHE A 69 -3.05 -10.86 -1.04
N LEU A 70 -3.20 -9.57 -1.31
CA LEU A 70 -2.11 -8.73 -1.84
C LEU A 70 -0.94 -8.65 -0.86
N ALA A 71 -1.20 -8.46 0.43
CA ALA A 71 -0.18 -8.43 1.47
C ALA A 71 0.56 -9.77 1.58
N ALA A 72 -0.17 -10.89 1.56
CA ALA A 72 0.42 -12.23 1.58
C ALA A 72 1.24 -12.51 0.32
N THR A 73 0.76 -12.04 -0.85
CA THR A 73 1.47 -12.17 -2.12
C THR A 73 2.79 -11.39 -2.07
N ALA A 74 2.77 -10.13 -1.61
CA ALA A 74 3.99 -9.32 -1.48
C ALA A 74 5.03 -9.91 -0.50
N ALA A 75 4.58 -10.67 0.50
CA ALA A 75 5.47 -11.33 1.46
C ALA A 75 6.19 -12.56 0.90
N LYS A 76 5.64 -13.22 -0.13
CA LYS A 76 6.16 -14.49 -0.68
C LYS A 76 6.60 -14.39 -2.14
N HIS A 77 6.10 -13.41 -2.87
CA HIS A 77 6.27 -13.23 -4.31
C HIS A 77 6.52 -11.75 -4.62
N SER A 78 7.06 -11.48 -5.79
CA SER A 78 7.21 -10.11 -6.28
C SER A 78 5.92 -9.67 -6.97
N LEU A 79 5.31 -8.60 -6.46
CA LEU A 79 4.31 -7.83 -7.22
C LEU A 79 4.99 -7.11 -8.39
N SER A 80 4.21 -6.69 -9.39
CA SER A 80 4.76 -5.92 -10.51
C SER A 80 5.48 -4.66 -10.00
N PRO A 81 6.71 -4.37 -10.47
CA PRO A 81 7.45 -3.18 -10.06
C PRO A 81 6.89 -1.89 -10.68
N ASP A 82 6.02 -2.00 -11.70
CA ASP A 82 5.46 -0.84 -12.40
C ASP A 82 4.61 0.05 -11.49
N PHE A 83 4.06 -0.54 -10.41
CA PHE A 83 3.27 0.16 -9.41
C PHE A 83 3.80 -0.17 -8.01
N PRO A 84 4.67 0.67 -7.43
CA PRO A 84 5.22 0.43 -6.10
C PRO A 84 4.13 0.62 -5.04
N ILE A 85 3.48 -0.47 -4.66
CA ILE A 85 2.45 -0.49 -3.62
C ILE A 85 3.14 -0.45 -2.25
N TYR A 86 2.98 0.67 -1.55
CA TYR A 86 3.52 0.87 -0.21
C TYR A 86 2.66 0.18 0.87
N GLN A 87 1.33 0.28 0.76
CA GLN A 87 0.39 -0.29 1.72
C GLN A 87 -0.95 -0.59 1.05
N VAL A 88 -1.63 -1.64 1.53
CA VAL A 88 -3.03 -1.96 1.20
C VAL A 88 -3.87 -2.05 2.49
N LYS A 89 -5.15 -1.69 2.39
CA LYS A 89 -6.16 -1.80 3.47
C LYS A 89 -7.52 -2.07 2.82
N GLY A 90 -8.39 -2.80 3.51
CA GLY A 90 -9.75 -3.10 3.06
C GLY A 90 -10.76 -3.09 4.18
#